data_AF-A0A7G2C6M2-F1
#
_entry.id   AF-A0A7G2C6M2-F1
#
_cell.length_a   1.000
_cell.length_b   1.000
_cell.length_c   1.000
_cell.angle_alpha   90.00
_cell.angle_beta   90.00
_cell.angle_gamma   90.00
#
_symmetry.space_group_name_H-M   'P 1'
#
loop_
_entity.id
_entity.type
_entity.pdbx_description
1 polymer ?
#
loop_
_entity_poly.entity_id
_entity_poly.type
_entity_poly.pdbx_seq_one_letter_code
_entity_poly.pdbx_strand_id
1 'polypeptide(L)'
;MPPTHVFYIPAQYGPIFYAVITGAGLILSLYVGLAQHPKELLLNSCGPDHYEFWPSISACIGDFLPERQIWRVSFVLCACFRIAASMNVFNVFWQKGCGGMADIYALRHQPRQLLASSAFITLAMVWIDLWRLIGAVCWTMVASRESLAYHNVGFVPYVALCFLLQVCITVLCKRNQYNTSIYPSLKDAVLSLKIKRLAMYGEAVMSLGVTCFFLRHFATCAPGSFSLSTMCEWCFAFFNLLYDGCCFYEVKTEGWWMSTTPEKWLELTKNGMAHLSPRAQRSPVLDTSLPSIEVKDGASVLVDIEDDRAKLNGPAVLTNGETFISPDIILHRFNLCNGPSRAMLWCCDIYWWWLFIEILHNLVQHMYYMPLVAMQLSWEIALVGFLGMFVLLRVPKCRKWMTGPCFGARTFLKPPHHPPGTAGRVVPMYVFFFFCASLSHLHMLVKGDAGHKLAALSFGGLFIPLAVVTRSLYPLCRHRPVQRAR
;
A
#
# COMPACT_ATOMS: atom_id res chain seq x y z
N MET A 1 0.94 -26.68 21.64
CA MET A 1 -0.14 -25.70 21.90
C MET A 1 -1.01 -25.61 20.64
N PRO A 2 -2.09 -24.82 20.49
CA PRO A 2 -2.59 -24.54 19.14
C PRO A 2 -1.48 -23.81 18.35
N PRO A 3 -1.29 -24.13 17.05
CA PRO A 3 -0.26 -23.48 16.26
C PRO A 3 -0.53 -21.97 16.15
N THR A 4 0.52 -21.18 16.27
CA THR A 4 0.48 -19.72 16.10
C THR A 4 0.59 -19.41 14.61
N HIS A 5 -0.45 -18.75 14.07
CA HIS A 5 -0.47 -18.33 12.68
C HIS A 5 0.20 -16.96 12.52
N VAL A 6 1.23 -16.91 11.67
CA VAL A 6 1.95 -15.67 11.33
C VAL A 6 1.63 -15.25 9.92
N PHE A 7 1.05 -14.07 9.73
CA PHE A 7 0.79 -13.53 8.39
C PHE A 7 1.86 -12.51 8.03
N TYR A 8 2.50 -12.74 6.89
CA TYR A 8 3.56 -11.90 6.35
C TYR A 8 3.18 -11.42 4.94
N ILE A 9 3.11 -10.11 4.76
CA ILE A 9 2.87 -9.47 3.47
C ILE A 9 4.14 -8.75 3.03
N PRO A 10 4.76 -9.14 1.90
CA PRO A 10 5.90 -8.43 1.34
C PRO A 10 5.59 -6.94 1.11
N ALA A 11 6.42 -6.05 1.66
CA ALA A 11 6.23 -4.60 1.55
C ALA A 11 6.33 -4.10 0.10
N GLN A 12 7.04 -4.86 -0.73
CA GLN A 12 7.27 -4.63 -2.15
C GLN A 12 5.98 -4.56 -2.98
N TYR A 13 4.88 -5.13 -2.51
CA TYR A 13 3.60 -5.04 -3.19
C TYR A 13 2.98 -3.64 -3.11
N GLY A 14 3.30 -2.84 -2.08
CA GLY A 14 2.77 -1.48 -1.93
C GLY A 14 3.09 -0.58 -3.13
N PRO A 15 4.37 -0.34 -3.46
CA PRO A 15 4.77 0.46 -4.63
C PRO A 15 4.18 -0.06 -5.95
N ILE A 16 4.15 -1.39 -6.14
CA ILE A 16 3.62 -2.01 -7.36
C ILE A 16 2.10 -1.79 -7.48
N PHE A 17 1.33 -2.08 -6.43
CA PHE A 17 -0.12 -1.88 -6.44
C PHE A 17 -0.48 -0.41 -6.63
N TYR A 18 0.24 0.50 -5.99
CA TYR A 18 0.07 1.92 -6.25
C TYR A 18 0.26 2.26 -7.74
N ALA A 19 1.37 1.83 -8.35
CA ALA A 19 1.67 2.13 -9.75
C ALA A 19 0.63 1.51 -10.70
N VAL A 20 0.24 0.26 -10.45
CA VAL A 20 -0.75 -0.46 -11.28
C VAL A 20 -2.14 0.16 -11.17
N ILE A 21 -2.65 0.40 -9.95
CA ILE A 21 -3.99 0.97 -9.74
C ILE A 21 -4.06 2.38 -10.32
N THR A 22 -3.05 3.21 -10.07
CA THR A 22 -3.00 4.59 -10.57
C THR A 22 -2.88 4.59 -12.09
N GLY A 23 -2.00 3.78 -12.67
CA GLY A 23 -1.82 3.68 -14.12
C GLY A 23 -3.06 3.17 -14.83
N ALA A 24 -3.69 2.11 -14.29
CA ALA A 24 -4.96 1.60 -14.80
C ALA A 24 -6.09 2.63 -14.69
N GLY A 25 -6.15 3.38 -13.58
CA GLY A 25 -7.11 4.46 -13.40
C GLY A 25 -6.98 5.56 -14.45
N LEU A 26 -5.76 6.01 -14.72
CA LEU A 26 -5.47 7.00 -15.77
C LEU A 26 -5.86 6.50 -17.16
N ILE A 27 -5.41 5.29 -17.53
CA ILE A 27 -5.68 4.70 -18.85
C ILE A 27 -7.17 4.45 -19.04
N LEU A 28 -7.87 3.95 -18.02
CA LEU A 28 -9.31 3.71 -18.11
C LEU A 28 -10.09 5.01 -18.19
N SER A 29 -9.69 6.05 -17.46
CA SER A 29 -10.29 7.39 -17.55
C SER A 29 -10.10 7.98 -18.95
N LEU A 30 -8.90 7.86 -19.52
CA LEU A 30 -8.64 8.26 -20.91
C LEU A 30 -9.51 7.49 -21.90
N TYR A 31 -9.57 6.16 -21.79
CA TYR A 31 -10.35 5.31 -22.69
C TYR A 31 -11.83 5.66 -22.66
N VAL A 32 -12.41 5.77 -21.45
CA VAL A 32 -13.83 6.10 -21.27
C VAL A 32 -14.11 7.54 -21.71
N GLY A 33 -13.23 8.47 -21.37
CA GLY A 33 -13.34 9.86 -21.80
C GLY A 33 -13.32 10.00 -23.32
N LEU A 34 -12.38 9.37 -24.02
CA LEU A 34 -12.33 9.38 -25.48
C LEU A 34 -13.54 8.68 -26.12
N ALA A 35 -14.13 7.68 -25.45
CA ALA A 35 -15.31 6.99 -25.94
C ALA A 35 -16.60 7.80 -25.77
N GLN A 36 -16.71 8.61 -24.71
CA GLN A 36 -17.97 9.30 -24.35
C GLN A 36 -17.95 10.81 -24.62
N HIS A 37 -16.82 11.48 -24.39
CA HIS A 37 -16.67 12.94 -24.48
C HIS A 37 -15.50 13.36 -25.39
N PRO A 38 -15.35 12.81 -26.61
CA PRO A 38 -14.17 13.06 -27.44
C PRO A 38 -13.99 14.53 -27.84
N LYS A 39 -15.08 15.27 -28.06
CA LYS A 39 -15.00 16.68 -28.50
C LYS A 39 -14.74 17.61 -27.32
N GLU A 40 -15.39 17.33 -26.20
CA GLU A 40 -15.35 18.15 -25.00
C GLU A 40 -13.98 18.07 -24.31
N LEU A 41 -13.34 16.90 -24.33
CA LEU A 41 -11.99 16.71 -23.77
C LEU A 41 -10.88 17.39 -24.58
N LEU A 42 -11.14 17.70 -25.86
CA LEU A 42 -10.20 18.37 -26.75
C LEU A 42 -10.43 19.89 -26.80
N LEU A 43 -11.47 20.39 -26.12
CA LEU A 43 -11.78 21.81 -26.07
C LEU A 43 -10.70 22.57 -25.29
N ASN A 44 -10.25 23.69 -25.86
CA ASN A 44 -9.22 24.55 -25.26
C ASN A 44 -9.62 26.04 -25.32
N SER A 45 -8.76 26.90 -24.80
CA SER A 45 -9.00 28.36 -24.77
C SER A 45 -8.99 29.05 -26.14
N CYS A 46 -8.48 28.40 -27.19
CA CYS A 46 -8.46 28.94 -28.54
C CYS A 46 -9.78 28.71 -29.31
N GLY A 47 -10.74 28.01 -28.72
CA GLY A 47 -12.09 27.83 -29.26
C GLY A 47 -12.40 26.42 -29.77
N PRO A 48 -13.68 26.14 -30.08
CA PRO A 48 -14.15 24.80 -30.46
C PRO A 48 -13.69 24.34 -31.84
N ASP A 49 -13.35 25.27 -32.74
CA ASP A 49 -12.89 24.97 -34.10
C ASP A 49 -11.37 24.75 -34.17
N HIS A 50 -10.67 24.88 -33.04
CA HIS A 50 -9.23 24.70 -32.98
C HIS A 50 -8.88 23.20 -32.96
N TYR A 51 -8.07 22.77 -33.93
CA TYR A 51 -7.72 21.35 -34.07
C TYR A 51 -6.78 20.88 -32.95
N GLU A 52 -7.27 19.93 -32.16
CA GLU A 52 -6.53 19.17 -31.15
C GLU A 52 -6.85 17.68 -31.31
N PHE A 53 -5.93 16.81 -30.91
CA PHE A 53 -6.02 15.37 -31.08
C PHE A 53 -5.65 14.57 -29.82
N TRP A 54 -5.20 15.23 -28.75
CA TRP A 54 -4.86 14.57 -27.49
C TRP A 54 -5.33 15.34 -26.25
N PRO A 55 -6.12 14.72 -25.35
CA PRO A 55 -6.68 15.43 -24.20
C PRO A 55 -5.67 15.54 -23.05
N SER A 56 -5.85 16.55 -22.19
CA SER A 56 -5.08 16.68 -20.94
C SER A 56 -5.48 15.60 -19.93
N ILE A 57 -4.58 15.28 -19.00
CA ILE A 57 -4.93 14.38 -17.89
C ILE A 57 -6.07 15.00 -17.10
N SER A 58 -5.94 16.29 -16.77
CA SER A 58 -6.91 17.03 -15.95
C SER A 58 -8.34 17.00 -16.53
N ALA A 59 -8.48 17.10 -17.86
CA ALA A 59 -9.78 16.94 -18.52
C ALA A 59 -10.33 15.52 -18.36
N CYS A 60 -9.48 14.50 -18.57
CA CYS A 60 -9.87 13.08 -18.48
C CYS A 60 -10.24 12.63 -17.06
N ILE A 61 -9.66 13.23 -16.02
CA ILE A 61 -9.88 12.79 -14.63
C ILE A 61 -10.81 13.70 -13.83
N GLY A 62 -11.12 14.90 -14.34
CA GLY A 62 -11.76 15.95 -13.57
C GLY A 62 -13.09 16.42 -14.12
N ASP A 63 -13.22 16.57 -15.45
CA ASP A 63 -14.25 17.47 -15.99
C ASP A 63 -15.60 16.79 -16.26
N PHE A 64 -15.61 15.49 -16.55
CA PHE A 64 -16.82 14.77 -17.00
C PHE A 64 -17.03 13.43 -16.27
N LEU A 65 -18.29 13.00 -16.24
CA LEU A 65 -18.70 11.71 -15.69
C LEU A 65 -18.96 10.73 -16.85
N PRO A 66 -18.53 9.46 -16.76
CA PRO A 66 -18.11 8.75 -15.54
C PRO A 66 -16.59 8.69 -15.31
N GLU A 67 -15.75 9.17 -16.22
CA GLU A 67 -14.28 9.09 -16.14
C GLU A 67 -13.70 9.74 -14.87
N ARG A 68 -14.27 10.87 -14.42
CA ARG A 68 -13.92 11.48 -13.13
C ARG A 68 -14.07 10.53 -11.94
N GLN A 69 -15.08 9.66 -11.98
CA GLN A 69 -15.37 8.74 -10.88
C GLN A 69 -14.48 7.52 -10.93
N ILE A 70 -14.14 7.06 -12.14
CA ILE A 70 -13.12 6.04 -12.35
C ILE A 70 -11.81 6.50 -11.71
N TRP A 71 -11.35 7.72 -12.03
CA TRP A 71 -10.15 8.26 -11.43
C TRP A 71 -10.24 8.37 -9.90
N ARG A 72 -11.33 8.94 -9.37
CA ARG A 72 -11.49 9.11 -7.92
C ARG A 72 -11.49 7.79 -7.16
N VAL A 73 -12.14 6.76 -7.69
CA VAL A 73 -12.11 5.41 -7.12
C VAL A 73 -10.68 4.85 -7.15
N SER A 74 -10.00 4.93 -8.29
CA SER A 74 -8.60 4.50 -8.42
C SER A 74 -7.67 5.24 -7.45
N PHE A 75 -7.83 6.55 -7.32
CA PHE A 75 -7.05 7.41 -6.42
C PHE A 75 -7.25 7.01 -4.95
N VAL A 76 -8.50 6.81 -4.54
CA VAL A 76 -8.87 6.32 -3.21
C VAL A 76 -8.24 4.96 -2.92
N LEU A 77 -8.34 4.02 -3.87
CA LEU A 77 -7.82 2.67 -3.73
C LEU A 77 -6.28 2.67 -3.67
N CYS A 78 -5.61 3.53 -4.43
CA CYS A 78 -4.16 3.58 -4.46
C CYS A 78 -3.56 4.35 -3.26
N ALA A 79 -4.32 5.25 -2.61
CA ALA A 79 -3.84 6.10 -1.53
C ALA A 79 -3.25 5.32 -0.36
N CYS A 80 -3.88 4.22 0.07
CA CYS A 80 -3.36 3.40 1.17
C CYS A 80 -2.03 2.73 0.80
N PHE A 81 -1.90 2.25 -0.44
CA PHE A 81 -0.67 1.65 -0.93
C PHE A 81 0.44 2.69 -1.10
N ARG A 82 0.09 3.92 -1.51
CA ARG A 82 1.05 5.01 -1.65
C ARG A 82 1.63 5.43 -0.31
N ILE A 83 0.77 5.65 0.69
CA ILE A 83 1.19 5.99 2.05
C ILE A 83 2.04 4.86 2.65
N ALA A 84 1.62 3.62 2.47
CA ALA A 84 2.36 2.47 2.96
C ALA A 84 3.75 2.36 2.30
N ALA A 85 3.85 2.61 1.00
CA ALA A 85 5.11 2.69 0.28
C ALA A 85 6.01 3.82 0.83
N SER A 86 5.48 5.03 1.02
CA SER A 86 6.20 6.16 1.62
C SER A 86 6.81 5.80 2.97
N MET A 87 6.00 5.22 3.85
CA MET A 87 6.41 4.86 5.20
C MET A 87 7.43 3.73 5.21
N ASN A 88 7.29 2.75 4.32
CA ASN A 88 8.27 1.67 4.20
C ASN A 88 9.62 2.23 3.72
N VAL A 89 9.63 3.06 2.67
CA VAL A 89 10.86 3.69 2.16
C VAL A 89 11.51 4.57 3.24
N PHE A 90 10.71 5.35 3.96
CA PHE A 90 11.17 6.12 5.12
C PHE A 90 11.81 5.23 6.17
N ASN A 91 11.12 4.18 6.61
CA ASN A 91 11.61 3.28 7.64
C ASN A 91 12.92 2.61 7.21
N VAL A 92 13.03 2.18 5.95
CA VAL A 92 14.25 1.57 5.40
C VAL A 92 15.42 2.56 5.51
N PHE A 93 15.28 3.77 4.96
CA PHE A 93 16.39 4.73 5.01
C PHE A 93 16.66 5.26 6.42
N TRP A 94 15.63 5.40 7.24
CA TRP A 94 15.75 5.88 8.61
C TRP A 94 16.46 4.88 9.52
N GLN A 95 16.12 3.59 9.40
CA GLN A 95 16.67 2.54 10.26
C GLN A 95 17.99 1.99 9.75
N LYS A 96 18.15 1.89 8.42
CA LYS A 96 19.26 1.19 7.80
C LYS A 96 20.21 2.09 7.01
N GLY A 97 19.74 3.27 6.59
CA GLY A 97 20.46 4.17 5.69
C GLY A 97 21.01 5.45 6.33
N CYS A 98 20.75 5.70 7.61
CA CYS A 98 21.28 6.83 8.37
C CYS A 98 21.39 6.50 9.87
N GLY A 99 22.16 7.30 10.63
CA GLY A 99 22.27 7.17 12.10
C GLY A 99 21.07 7.75 12.86
N GLY A 100 19.95 7.99 12.18
CA GLY A 100 18.71 8.49 12.75
C GLY A 100 18.85 9.86 13.42
N MET A 101 18.22 10.01 14.58
CA MET A 101 18.17 11.32 15.26
C MET A 101 19.49 11.70 15.93
N ALA A 102 20.36 10.72 16.21
CA ALA A 102 21.69 10.99 16.76
C ALA A 102 22.53 11.84 15.79
N ASP A 103 22.49 11.52 14.49
CA ASP A 103 23.17 12.30 13.44
C ASP A 103 22.66 13.75 13.38
N ILE A 104 21.35 13.94 13.50
CA ILE A 104 20.73 15.27 13.44
C ILE A 104 21.14 16.13 14.64
N TYR A 105 21.10 15.57 15.85
CA TYR A 105 21.49 16.31 17.05
C TYR A 105 22.98 16.65 17.05
N ALA A 106 23.84 15.75 16.55
CA ALA A 106 25.27 16.00 16.43
C ALA A 106 25.58 17.12 15.42
N LEU A 107 24.84 17.17 14.30
CA LEU A 107 25.09 18.11 13.21
C LEU A 107 24.29 19.42 13.31
N ARG A 108 23.48 19.62 14.35
CA ARG A 108 22.58 20.79 14.48
C ARG A 108 23.30 22.14 14.42
N HIS A 109 24.56 22.20 14.86
CA HIS A 109 25.37 23.41 14.86
C HIS A 109 26.15 23.63 13.55
N GLN A 110 26.03 22.70 12.60
CA GLN A 110 26.75 22.69 11.32
C GLN A 110 25.76 22.61 10.16
N PRO A 111 25.10 23.72 9.78
CA PRO A 111 23.93 23.70 8.90
C PRO A 111 24.20 23.07 7.52
N ARG A 112 25.40 23.28 6.95
CA ARG A 112 25.78 22.66 5.67
C ARG A 112 25.87 21.13 5.78
N GLN A 113 26.43 20.61 6.86
CA GLN A 113 26.55 19.17 7.08
C GLN A 113 25.19 18.55 7.45
N LEU A 114 24.37 19.29 8.20
CA LEU A 114 22.99 18.89 8.51
C LEU A 114 22.16 18.73 7.25
N LEU A 115 22.14 19.73 6.36
CA LEU A 115 21.41 19.68 5.09
C LEU A 115 21.93 18.56 4.17
N ALA A 116 23.22 18.27 4.25
CA ALA A 116 23.83 17.16 3.53
C ALA A 116 23.65 15.80 4.22
N SER A 117 23.14 15.73 5.45
CA SER A 117 23.03 14.46 6.18
C SER A 117 21.93 13.56 5.61
N SER A 118 22.16 12.23 5.59
CA SER A 118 21.14 11.28 5.11
C SER A 118 19.90 11.28 6.01
N ALA A 119 20.05 11.53 7.32
CA ALA A 119 18.94 11.63 8.26
C ALA A 119 18.03 12.83 7.93
N PHE A 120 18.60 14.03 7.69
CA PHE A 120 17.82 15.20 7.28
C PHE A 120 17.11 14.97 5.94
N ILE A 121 17.81 14.43 4.92
CA ILE A 121 17.21 14.15 3.62
C ILE A 121 16.07 13.12 3.74
N THR A 122 16.21 12.12 4.63
CA THR A 122 15.15 11.12 4.88
C THR A 122 13.91 11.74 5.54
N LEU A 123 14.08 12.68 6.47
CA LEU A 123 12.95 13.44 7.03
C LEU A 123 12.31 14.36 5.98
N ALA A 124 13.14 15.08 5.22
CA ALA A 124 12.68 15.96 4.16
C ALA A 124 11.86 15.18 3.13
N MET A 125 12.32 13.98 2.74
CA MET A 125 11.60 13.07 1.86
C MET A 125 10.18 12.80 2.35
N VAL A 126 9.98 12.43 3.62
CA VAL A 126 8.63 12.16 4.18
C VAL A 126 7.76 13.41 4.17
N TRP A 127 8.31 14.57 4.53
CA TRP A 127 7.56 15.82 4.56
C TRP A 127 7.16 16.28 3.16
N ILE A 128 8.09 16.22 2.21
CA ILE A 128 7.83 16.55 0.79
C ILE A 128 6.76 15.61 0.25
N ASP A 129 6.84 14.31 0.57
CA ASP A 129 5.87 13.33 0.08
C ASP A 129 4.46 13.56 0.68
N LEU A 130 4.36 13.91 1.97
CA LEU A 130 3.09 14.31 2.58
C LEU A 130 2.46 15.52 1.89
N TRP A 131 3.24 16.57 1.62
CA TRP A 131 2.75 17.74 0.89
C TRP A 131 2.38 17.42 -0.55
N ARG A 132 3.16 16.55 -1.20
CA ARG A 132 2.84 16.03 -2.53
C ARG A 132 1.48 15.32 -2.50
N LEU A 133 1.21 14.48 -1.51
CA LEU A 133 -0.08 13.81 -1.37
C LEU A 133 -1.24 14.78 -1.12
N ILE A 134 -1.04 15.83 -0.31
CA ILE A 134 -2.06 16.88 -0.11
C ILE A 134 -2.37 17.59 -1.43
N GLY A 135 -1.34 17.95 -2.21
CA GLY A 135 -1.51 18.50 -3.56
C GLY A 135 -2.26 17.53 -4.48
N ALA A 136 -1.92 16.23 -4.40
CA ALA A 136 -2.54 15.15 -5.16
C ALA A 136 -4.03 14.92 -4.80
N VAL A 137 -4.42 15.18 -3.54
CA VAL A 137 -5.83 15.16 -3.14
C VAL A 137 -6.54 16.39 -3.69
N CYS A 138 -5.94 17.58 -3.55
CA CYS A 138 -6.54 18.84 -3.98
C CYS A 138 -6.89 18.84 -5.47
N TRP A 139 -5.93 18.53 -6.36
CA TRP A 139 -6.16 18.53 -7.82
C TRP A 139 -7.10 17.40 -8.29
N THR A 140 -7.17 16.27 -7.55
CA THR A 140 -8.08 15.16 -7.87
C THR A 140 -9.52 15.49 -7.48
N MET A 141 -9.69 16.24 -6.40
CA MET A 141 -11.02 16.56 -5.88
C MET A 141 -11.62 17.77 -6.57
N VAL A 142 -10.82 18.80 -6.88
CA VAL A 142 -11.28 20.01 -7.56
C VAL A 142 -10.97 19.91 -9.05
N ALA A 143 -12.02 19.81 -9.88
CA ALA A 143 -11.84 19.76 -11.32
C ALA A 143 -11.37 21.12 -11.87
N SER A 144 -10.59 21.09 -12.95
CA SER A 144 -10.15 22.29 -13.67
C SER A 144 -11.33 23.15 -14.11
N ARG A 145 -12.43 22.53 -14.53
CA ARG A 145 -13.66 23.22 -14.93
C ARG A 145 -14.45 23.84 -13.76
N GLU A 146 -14.31 23.31 -12.54
CA GLU A 146 -15.00 23.84 -11.35
C GLU A 146 -14.30 25.09 -10.82
N SER A 147 -12.99 25.00 -10.64
CA SER A 147 -12.18 26.15 -10.27
C SER A 147 -10.73 25.91 -10.65
N LEU A 148 -10.32 26.51 -11.76
CA LEU A 148 -8.95 26.44 -12.24
C LEU A 148 -7.95 26.96 -11.21
N ALA A 149 -8.30 28.00 -10.45
CA ALA A 149 -7.43 28.56 -9.42
C ALA A 149 -7.15 27.54 -8.29
N TYR A 150 -8.19 26.94 -7.71
CA TYR A 150 -8.02 25.94 -6.64
C TYR A 150 -7.39 24.64 -7.18
N HIS A 151 -7.74 24.22 -8.37
CA HIS A 151 -7.10 23.10 -9.05
C HIS A 151 -5.57 23.33 -9.18
N ASN A 152 -5.17 24.51 -9.65
CA ASN A 152 -3.76 24.88 -9.81
C ASN A 152 -3.01 25.03 -8.49
N VAL A 153 -3.69 25.42 -7.40
CA VAL A 153 -3.11 25.43 -6.04
C VAL A 153 -2.70 24.02 -5.61
N GLY A 154 -3.40 22.97 -6.06
CA GLY A 154 -2.98 21.59 -5.84
C GLY A 154 -1.91 21.12 -6.83
N PHE A 155 -2.15 21.34 -8.12
CA PHE A 155 -1.34 20.78 -9.20
C PHE A 155 0.06 21.39 -9.31
N VAL A 156 0.20 22.73 -9.23
CA VAL A 156 1.50 23.38 -9.42
C VAL A 156 2.51 23.00 -8.32
N PRO A 157 2.17 23.06 -7.02
CA PRO A 157 3.06 22.56 -5.98
C PRO A 157 3.32 21.06 -6.10
N TYR A 158 2.32 20.26 -6.52
CA TYR A 158 2.48 18.82 -6.72
C TYR A 158 3.63 18.50 -7.68
N VAL A 159 3.70 19.16 -8.84
CA VAL A 159 4.76 18.94 -9.84
C VAL A 159 6.15 19.27 -9.25
N ALA A 160 6.29 20.40 -8.56
CA ALA A 160 7.56 20.77 -7.93
C ALA A 160 7.97 19.79 -6.81
N LEU A 161 7.01 19.36 -5.99
CA LEU A 161 7.24 18.41 -4.90
C LEU A 161 7.57 17.00 -5.43
N CYS A 162 7.02 16.59 -6.57
CA CYS A 162 7.41 15.35 -7.25
C CYS A 162 8.91 15.35 -7.56
N PHE A 163 9.38 16.39 -8.25
CA PHE A 163 10.79 16.49 -8.62
C PHE A 163 11.71 16.54 -7.39
N LEU A 164 11.36 17.34 -6.37
CA LEU A 164 12.13 17.42 -5.13
C LEU A 164 12.19 16.07 -4.41
N LEU A 165 11.07 15.34 -4.33
CA LEU A 165 11.01 14.02 -3.72
C LEU A 165 11.92 13.03 -4.46
N GLN A 166 11.87 13.02 -5.80
CA GLN A 166 12.71 12.15 -6.61
C GLN A 166 14.20 12.47 -6.45
N VAL A 167 14.57 13.74 -6.32
CA VAL A 167 15.95 14.13 -6.01
C VAL A 167 16.36 13.57 -4.65
N CYS A 168 15.54 13.77 -3.61
CA CYS A 168 15.81 13.25 -2.27
C CYS A 168 16.02 11.73 -2.27
N ILE A 169 15.07 10.97 -2.84
CA ILE A 169 15.13 9.51 -2.91
C ILE A 169 16.34 9.06 -3.72
N THR A 170 16.62 9.67 -4.88
CA THR A 170 17.76 9.30 -5.73
C THR A 170 19.09 9.53 -5.01
N VAL A 171 19.22 10.62 -4.26
CA VAL A 171 20.41 10.90 -3.44
C VAL A 171 20.57 9.85 -2.34
N LEU A 172 19.50 9.49 -1.64
CA LEU A 172 19.52 8.45 -0.61
C LEU A 172 19.89 7.08 -1.19
N CYS A 173 19.32 6.72 -2.35
CA CYS A 173 19.64 5.48 -3.05
C CYS A 173 21.11 5.43 -3.45
N LYS A 174 21.65 6.52 -4.03
CA LYS A 174 23.07 6.62 -4.41
C LYS A 174 24.00 6.45 -3.21
N ARG A 175 23.70 7.09 -2.08
CA ARG A 175 24.51 7.01 -0.85
C ARG A 175 24.50 5.60 -0.24
N ASN A 176 23.41 4.87 -0.42
CA ASN A 176 23.21 3.55 0.14
C ASN A 176 23.38 2.40 -0.88
N GLN A 177 23.95 2.67 -2.06
CA GLN A 177 24.03 1.68 -3.15
C GLN A 177 24.79 0.40 -2.79
N TYR A 178 25.71 0.48 -1.81
CA TYR A 178 26.51 -0.65 -1.32
C TYR A 178 25.97 -1.22 0.00
N ASN A 179 24.85 -0.72 0.51
CA ASN A 179 24.27 -1.13 1.77
C ASN A 179 23.41 -2.40 1.57
N THR A 180 23.99 -3.56 1.86
CA THR A 180 23.35 -4.88 1.73
C THR A 180 22.21 -5.12 2.72
N SER A 181 22.07 -4.27 3.74
CA SER A 181 20.91 -4.34 4.64
C SER A 181 19.62 -3.81 3.99
N ILE A 182 19.75 -2.95 2.97
CA ILE A 182 18.65 -2.37 2.20
C ILE A 182 18.38 -3.23 0.97
N TYR A 183 19.41 -3.43 0.14
CA TYR A 183 19.28 -4.17 -1.11
C TYR A 183 19.69 -5.63 -0.94
N PRO A 184 18.89 -6.60 -1.41
CA PRO A 184 19.27 -8.01 -1.37
C PRO A 184 20.53 -8.31 -2.19
N SER A 185 20.75 -7.55 -3.26
CA SER A 185 21.89 -7.72 -4.17
C SER A 185 22.37 -6.38 -4.71
N LEU A 186 23.65 -6.30 -5.07
CA LEU A 186 24.21 -5.11 -5.74
C LEU A 186 23.54 -4.87 -7.10
N LYS A 187 23.12 -5.94 -7.78
CA LYS A 187 22.38 -5.86 -9.05
C LYS A 187 21.06 -5.10 -8.88
N ASP A 188 20.31 -5.40 -7.81
CA ASP A 188 19.07 -4.69 -7.47
C ASP A 188 19.32 -3.20 -7.20
N ALA A 189 20.39 -2.86 -6.46
CA ALA A 189 20.74 -1.48 -6.16
C ALA A 189 21.09 -0.66 -7.42
N VAL A 190 21.89 -1.24 -8.31
CA VAL A 190 22.28 -0.61 -9.60
C VAL A 190 21.07 -0.43 -10.51
N LEU A 191 20.22 -1.46 -10.61
CA LEU A 191 19.02 -1.40 -11.45
C LEU A 191 18.02 -0.36 -10.93
N SER A 192 17.80 -0.32 -9.61
CA SER A 192 16.98 0.71 -8.95
C SER A 192 17.46 2.11 -9.33
N LEU A 193 18.75 2.40 -9.13
CA LEU A 193 19.31 3.71 -9.40
C LEU A 193 19.26 4.08 -10.90
N LYS A 194 19.45 3.11 -11.79
CA LYS A 194 19.36 3.31 -13.25
C LYS A 194 17.94 3.70 -13.66
N ILE A 195 16.93 2.96 -13.20
CA ILE A 195 15.53 3.24 -13.53
C ILE A 195 15.09 4.58 -12.92
N LYS A 196 15.44 4.86 -11.65
CA LYS A 196 15.11 6.14 -10.99
C LYS A 196 15.71 7.33 -11.72
N ARG A 197 16.97 7.25 -12.17
CA ARG A 197 17.59 8.30 -12.98
C ARG A 197 16.91 8.49 -14.32
N LEU A 198 16.60 7.40 -15.02
CA LEU A 198 15.87 7.44 -16.29
C LEU A 198 14.51 8.12 -16.11
N ALA A 199 13.75 7.72 -15.10
CA ALA A 199 12.44 8.28 -14.79
C ALA A 199 12.54 9.76 -14.41
N MET A 200 13.49 10.13 -13.55
CA MET A 200 13.69 11.54 -13.14
C MET A 200 14.11 12.44 -14.32
N TYR A 201 15.01 11.97 -15.20
CA TYR A 201 15.38 12.73 -16.40
C TYR A 201 14.22 12.80 -17.41
N GLY A 202 13.49 11.69 -17.59
CA GLY A 202 12.29 11.66 -18.41
C GLY A 202 11.25 12.66 -17.91
N GLU A 203 10.96 12.66 -16.61
CA GLU A 203 10.04 13.58 -15.97
C GLU A 203 10.46 15.05 -16.16
N ALA A 204 11.74 15.36 -15.98
CA ALA A 204 12.26 16.71 -16.18
C ALA A 204 12.11 17.18 -17.64
N VAL A 205 12.47 16.34 -18.62
CA VAL A 205 12.33 16.66 -20.04
C VAL A 205 10.86 16.81 -20.42
N MET A 206 9.98 15.95 -19.92
CA MET A 206 8.54 16.05 -20.17
C MET A 206 7.95 17.31 -19.54
N SER A 207 8.35 17.71 -18.33
CA SER A 207 7.91 18.95 -17.68
C SER A 207 8.30 20.20 -18.49
N LEU A 208 9.53 20.21 -19.02
CA LEU A 208 9.98 21.26 -19.94
C LEU A 208 9.15 21.25 -21.22
N GLY A 209 8.86 20.07 -21.78
CA GLY A 209 7.99 19.89 -22.93
C GLY A 209 6.59 20.46 -22.73
N VAL A 210 5.94 20.12 -21.60
CA VAL A 210 4.64 20.68 -21.19
C VAL A 210 4.70 22.20 -21.26
N THR A 211 5.68 22.80 -20.57
CA THR A 211 5.84 24.26 -20.47
C THR A 211 6.07 24.89 -21.85
N CYS A 212 7.01 24.37 -22.64
CA CYS A 212 7.34 24.92 -23.96
C CYS A 212 6.16 24.87 -24.94
N PHE A 213 5.47 23.73 -25.04
CA PHE A 213 4.31 23.60 -25.93
C PHE A 213 3.10 24.37 -25.43
N PHE A 214 2.91 24.47 -24.12
CA PHE A 214 1.82 25.25 -23.52
C PHE A 214 2.02 26.76 -23.71
N LEU A 215 3.24 27.26 -23.55
CA LEU A 215 3.57 28.66 -23.86
C LEU A 215 3.35 28.97 -25.34
N ARG A 216 3.74 28.05 -26.23
CA ARG A 216 3.46 28.18 -27.67
C ARG A 216 1.95 28.20 -27.94
N HIS A 217 1.18 27.31 -27.30
CA HIS A 217 -0.27 27.28 -27.41
C HIS A 217 -0.87 28.64 -27.02
N PHE A 218 -0.51 29.17 -25.85
CA PHE A 218 -0.99 30.47 -25.41
C PHE A 218 -0.58 31.63 -26.31
N ALA A 219 0.66 31.63 -26.81
CA ALA A 219 1.17 32.72 -27.61
C ALA A 219 0.63 32.74 -29.05
N THR A 220 0.31 31.56 -29.61
CA THR A 220 0.07 31.45 -31.06
C THR A 220 -1.24 30.76 -31.44
N CYS A 221 -1.92 30.06 -30.52
CA CYS A 221 -3.01 29.14 -30.87
C CYS A 221 -2.65 28.29 -32.09
N ALA A 222 -1.45 27.68 -32.06
CA ALA A 222 -1.01 26.81 -33.14
C ALA A 222 -1.76 25.47 -33.05
N PRO A 223 -2.35 24.96 -34.15
CA PRO A 223 -3.03 23.67 -34.17
C PRO A 223 -2.16 22.54 -33.61
N GLY A 224 -2.72 21.72 -32.71
CA GLY A 224 -2.03 20.60 -32.07
C GLY A 224 -0.98 20.97 -31.01
N SER A 225 -0.72 22.26 -30.77
CA SER A 225 0.26 22.66 -29.75
C SER A 225 -0.18 22.32 -28.33
N PHE A 226 -1.49 22.40 -28.04
CA PHE A 226 -2.02 21.94 -26.77
C PHE A 226 -1.90 20.43 -26.64
N SER A 227 -2.25 19.68 -27.70
CA SER A 227 -2.10 18.22 -27.74
C SER A 227 -0.66 17.76 -27.50
N LEU A 228 0.33 18.44 -28.04
CA LEU A 228 1.75 18.11 -27.75
C LEU A 228 2.10 18.39 -26.29
N SER A 229 1.59 19.48 -25.72
CA SER A 229 1.77 19.77 -24.29
C SER A 229 1.13 18.70 -23.41
N THR A 230 -0.11 18.30 -23.71
CA THR A 230 -0.84 17.28 -22.96
C THR A 230 -0.19 15.90 -23.13
N MET A 231 0.31 15.55 -24.32
CA MET A 231 1.11 14.31 -24.49
C MET A 231 2.35 14.31 -23.58
N CYS A 232 3.04 15.44 -23.43
CA CYS A 232 4.13 15.57 -22.45
C CYS A 232 3.62 15.42 -21.01
N GLU A 233 2.43 15.92 -20.67
CA GLU A 233 1.79 15.73 -19.35
C GLU A 233 1.54 14.23 -19.06
N TRP A 234 1.03 13.48 -20.04
CA TRP A 234 0.84 12.02 -19.95
C TRP A 234 2.16 11.28 -19.76
N CYS A 235 3.20 11.64 -20.52
CA CYS A 235 4.53 11.05 -20.36
C CYS A 235 5.17 11.43 -19.01
N PHE A 236 4.95 12.65 -18.53
CA PHE A 236 5.34 13.09 -17.18
C PHE A 236 4.72 12.17 -16.12
N ALA A 237 3.41 11.95 -16.18
CA ALA A 237 2.72 11.05 -15.25
C ALA A 237 3.25 9.61 -15.33
N PHE A 238 3.52 9.10 -16.53
CA PHE A 238 4.14 7.78 -16.71
C PHE A 238 5.49 7.66 -16.00
N PHE A 239 6.41 8.61 -16.20
CA PHE A 239 7.72 8.58 -15.53
C PHE A 239 7.59 8.72 -14.02
N ASN A 240 6.65 9.54 -13.55
CA ASN A 240 6.36 9.71 -12.14
C ASN A 240 5.88 8.39 -11.48
N LEU A 241 4.96 7.68 -12.13
CA LEU A 241 4.49 6.36 -11.69
C LEU A 241 5.61 5.32 -11.74
N LEU A 242 6.42 5.33 -12.81
CA LEU A 242 7.57 4.43 -12.94
C LEU A 242 8.58 4.65 -11.82
N TYR A 243 8.85 5.90 -11.46
CA TYR A 243 9.74 6.25 -10.36
C TYR A 243 9.22 5.72 -9.03
N ASP A 244 7.96 6.02 -8.68
CA ASP A 244 7.34 5.59 -7.44
C ASP A 244 7.24 4.05 -7.36
N GLY A 245 6.88 3.39 -8.47
CA GLY A 245 6.84 1.92 -8.55
C GLY A 245 8.22 1.28 -8.36
N CYS A 246 9.29 1.96 -8.80
CA CYS A 246 10.66 1.51 -8.60
C CYS A 246 11.09 1.49 -7.12
N CYS A 247 10.35 2.13 -6.20
CA CYS A 247 10.58 1.99 -4.75
C CYS A 247 10.46 0.53 -4.26
N PHE A 248 9.91 -0.37 -5.08
CA PHE A 248 9.95 -1.82 -4.90
C PHE A 248 11.32 -2.35 -4.47
N TYR A 249 12.42 -1.86 -5.07
CA TYR A 249 13.76 -2.40 -4.80
C TYR A 249 14.24 -2.12 -3.37
N GLU A 250 13.96 -0.93 -2.84
CA GLU A 250 14.39 -0.52 -1.50
C GLU A 250 13.62 -1.28 -0.41
N VAL A 251 12.36 -1.63 -0.68
CA VAL A 251 11.47 -2.30 0.30
C VAL A 251 11.37 -3.81 0.06
N LYS A 252 12.18 -4.37 -0.85
CA LYS A 252 12.16 -5.80 -1.23
C LYS A 252 12.47 -6.74 -0.07
N THR A 253 13.31 -6.30 0.87
CA THR A 253 13.66 -7.06 2.08
C THR A 253 12.67 -6.85 3.23
N GLU A 254 11.74 -5.92 3.09
CA GLU A 254 10.78 -5.55 4.14
C GLU A 254 9.46 -6.30 3.99
N GLY A 255 8.71 -6.37 5.09
CA GLY A 255 7.34 -6.84 5.05
C GLY A 255 6.53 -6.53 6.31
N TRP A 256 5.22 -6.61 6.15
CA TRP A 256 4.25 -6.35 7.19
C TRP A 256 3.90 -7.64 7.92
N TRP A 257 4.10 -7.63 9.23
CA TRP A 257 3.82 -8.74 10.13
C TRP A 257 2.53 -8.43 10.90
N MET A 258 1.44 -9.13 10.59
CA MET A 258 0.11 -8.75 11.10
C MET A 258 -0.18 -9.32 12.50
N SER A 259 0.32 -10.52 12.81
CA SER A 259 -0.01 -11.19 14.08
C SER A 259 1.10 -11.10 15.13
N THR A 260 2.36 -10.89 14.75
CA THR A 260 3.51 -10.84 15.68
C THR A 260 4.44 -9.67 15.35
N THR A 261 5.25 -9.22 16.32
CA THR A 261 6.35 -8.29 16.02
C THR A 261 7.54 -9.06 15.43
N PRO A 262 8.44 -8.40 14.67
CA PRO A 262 9.64 -9.02 14.13
C PRO A 262 10.56 -9.59 15.21
N GLU A 263 10.68 -8.93 16.37
CA GLU A 263 11.55 -9.42 17.45
C GLU A 263 10.99 -10.71 18.05
N LYS A 264 9.68 -10.73 18.31
CA LYS A 264 8.98 -11.91 18.81
C LYS A 264 9.00 -13.05 17.79
N TRP A 265 8.96 -12.74 16.50
CA TRP A 265 9.15 -13.73 15.44
C TRP A 265 10.55 -14.36 15.49
N LEU A 266 11.59 -13.54 15.60
CA LEU A 266 12.96 -14.02 15.75
C LEU A 266 13.13 -14.90 16.99
N GLU A 267 12.55 -14.49 18.12
CA GLU A 267 12.54 -15.27 19.36
C GLU A 267 11.83 -16.62 19.19
N LEU A 268 10.64 -16.62 18.58
CA LEU A 268 9.89 -17.83 18.28
C LEU A 268 10.65 -18.78 17.35
N THR A 269 11.37 -18.23 16.37
CA THR A 269 12.18 -19.03 15.42
C THR A 269 13.40 -19.61 16.11
N LYS A 270 14.10 -18.84 16.95
CA LYS A 270 15.24 -19.32 17.75
C LYS A 270 14.81 -20.44 18.71
N ASN A 271 13.69 -20.27 19.41
CA ASN A 271 13.16 -21.27 20.34
C ASN A 271 12.65 -22.52 19.61
N GLY A 272 12.02 -22.35 18.45
CA GLY A 272 11.58 -23.46 17.61
C GLY A 272 12.73 -24.31 17.08
N MET A 273 13.83 -23.67 16.65
CA MET A 273 15.04 -24.38 16.20
C MET A 273 15.80 -25.04 17.35
N ALA A 274 15.79 -24.44 18.55
CA ALA A 274 16.43 -25.04 19.74
C ALA A 274 15.80 -26.39 20.13
N HIS A 275 14.50 -26.59 19.89
CA HIS A 275 13.82 -27.86 20.14
C HIS A 275 14.10 -28.95 19.09
N LEU A 276 14.67 -28.60 17.92
CA LEU A 276 15.01 -29.54 16.84
C LEU A 276 16.42 -30.15 16.97
N SER A 277 17.18 -29.84 18.03
CA SER A 277 18.50 -30.44 18.33
C SER A 277 18.54 -30.95 19.78
N PRO A 278 18.89 -32.22 20.09
CA PRO A 278 20.10 -32.92 19.63
C PRO A 278 19.89 -34.27 18.93
N ARG A 279 18.65 -34.70 18.64
CA ARG A 279 18.41 -36.07 18.12
C ARG A 279 18.71 -36.23 16.63
N ALA A 280 18.80 -35.13 15.86
CA ALA A 280 19.13 -35.14 14.43
C ALA A 280 20.64 -35.07 14.13
N GLN A 281 21.51 -35.03 15.15
CA GLN A 281 22.98 -35.08 14.99
C GLN A 281 23.55 -36.52 14.98
N ARG A 282 22.70 -37.55 14.93
CA ARG A 282 23.16 -38.88 14.48
C ARG A 282 23.18 -38.86 12.96
N SER A 283 24.33 -38.49 12.40
CA SER A 283 24.65 -38.76 11.01
C SER A 283 24.30 -40.23 10.70
N PRO A 284 23.62 -40.54 9.59
CA PRO A 284 23.73 -41.87 9.04
C PRO A 284 25.21 -42.06 8.69
N VAL A 285 25.82 -43.09 9.26
CA VAL A 285 27.13 -43.58 8.82
C VAL A 285 26.98 -43.85 7.33
N LEU A 286 27.56 -42.97 6.51
CA LEU A 286 27.61 -43.13 5.07
C LEU A 286 28.67 -44.19 4.82
N ASP A 287 28.24 -45.39 4.43
CA ASP A 287 29.13 -46.47 4.01
C ASP A 287 30.04 -45.96 2.88
N THR A 288 31.33 -45.87 3.18
CA THR A 288 32.40 -45.59 2.23
C THR A 288 32.63 -46.81 1.35
N SER A 289 31.88 -46.92 0.26
CA SER A 289 32.25 -47.77 -0.88
C SER A 289 31.65 -47.23 -2.18
N LEU A 290 32.27 -46.20 -2.75
CA LEU A 290 32.14 -45.87 -4.18
C LEU A 290 33.52 -45.43 -4.71
N PRO A 291 33.87 -45.82 -5.95
CA PRO A 291 35.23 -45.75 -6.46
C PRO A 291 35.61 -44.32 -6.85
N SER A 292 36.88 -44.00 -6.64
CA SER A 292 37.54 -42.77 -7.06
C SER A 292 37.45 -42.59 -8.58
N ILE A 293 36.70 -41.57 -9.02
CA ILE A 293 36.77 -41.07 -10.39
C ILE A 293 37.85 -39.98 -10.41
N GLU A 294 38.96 -40.28 -11.08
CA GLU A 294 39.97 -39.28 -11.49
C GLU A 294 39.35 -38.33 -12.51
N VAL A 295 39.37 -37.02 -12.21
CA VAL A 295 39.03 -35.95 -13.17
C VAL A 295 40.31 -35.21 -13.51
N LYS A 296 40.74 -35.33 -14.77
CA LYS A 296 41.81 -34.56 -15.39
C LYS A 296 41.30 -33.18 -15.83
N ASP A 297 42.08 -32.16 -15.46
CA ASP A 297 42.30 -30.85 -16.07
C ASP A 297 41.14 -30.06 -16.74
N GLY A 298 40.90 -28.87 -16.19
CA GLY A 298 41.03 -27.64 -16.99
C GLY A 298 39.76 -26.98 -17.55
N ALA A 299 38.88 -26.46 -16.68
CA ALA A 299 38.11 -25.23 -16.92
C ALA A 299 37.36 -24.84 -15.65
N SER A 300 37.70 -23.68 -15.07
CA SER A 300 37.01 -23.11 -13.92
C SER A 300 35.61 -22.61 -14.32
N VAL A 301 34.61 -23.47 -14.23
CA VAL A 301 33.21 -23.04 -14.17
C VAL A 301 32.88 -22.81 -12.69
N LEU A 302 32.90 -21.54 -12.27
CA LEU A 302 32.28 -21.11 -11.02
C LEU A 302 30.76 -21.21 -11.21
N VAL A 303 30.23 -22.42 -11.02
CA VAL A 303 28.80 -22.63 -10.79
C VAL A 303 28.53 -22.21 -9.34
N ASP A 304 27.63 -21.25 -9.16
CA ASP A 304 27.02 -20.88 -7.88
C ASP A 304 26.36 -22.11 -7.23
N ILE A 305 27.12 -22.92 -6.51
CA ILE A 305 26.62 -24.07 -5.73
C ILE A 305 26.18 -23.63 -4.31
N GLU A 306 26.48 -22.39 -3.91
CA GLU A 306 26.06 -21.86 -2.61
C GLU A 306 24.56 -21.50 -2.53
N ASP A 307 23.90 -21.19 -3.65
CA ASP A 307 22.47 -20.81 -3.65
C ASP A 307 21.53 -22.04 -3.58
N ASP A 308 22.00 -23.24 -3.95
CA ASP A 308 21.20 -24.47 -3.89
C ASP A 308 21.43 -25.29 -2.61
N ARG A 309 22.56 -25.13 -1.91
CA ARG A 309 22.73 -25.72 -0.56
C ARG A 309 21.90 -25.03 0.51
N ALA A 310 21.59 -23.74 0.35
CA ALA A 310 20.65 -23.03 1.23
C ALA A 310 19.19 -23.48 1.04
N LYS A 311 18.84 -24.03 -0.14
CA LYS A 311 17.49 -24.57 -0.42
C LYS A 311 17.26 -25.98 0.14
N LEU A 312 18.31 -26.81 0.31
CA LEU A 312 18.14 -28.16 0.86
C LEU A 312 17.98 -28.22 2.39
N ASN A 313 18.37 -27.17 3.12
CA ASN A 313 18.24 -27.10 4.58
C ASN A 313 17.17 -26.08 5.04
N GLY A 314 16.38 -25.54 4.11
CA GLY A 314 15.26 -24.66 4.42
C GLY A 314 14.04 -25.42 4.98
N PRO A 315 13.17 -24.77 5.77
CA PRO A 315 11.92 -25.38 6.23
C PRO A 315 11.11 -25.88 5.03
N ALA A 316 10.51 -27.07 5.15
CA ALA A 316 9.72 -27.69 4.09
C ALA A 316 8.64 -26.71 3.58
N VAL A 317 8.78 -26.27 2.33
CA VAL A 317 7.82 -25.41 1.64
C VAL A 317 6.71 -26.32 1.13
N LEU A 318 5.49 -26.14 1.64
CA LEU A 318 4.33 -26.84 1.10
C LEU A 318 3.92 -26.22 -0.24
N THR A 319 3.30 -27.04 -1.10
CA THR A 319 2.78 -26.64 -2.42
C THR A 319 1.69 -25.56 -2.36
N ASN A 320 1.14 -25.28 -1.19
CA ASN A 320 0.16 -24.22 -0.96
C ASN A 320 0.77 -22.87 -0.53
N GLY A 321 2.10 -22.77 -0.44
CA GLY A 321 2.80 -21.55 -0.01
C GLY A 321 2.93 -21.37 1.50
N GLU A 322 2.46 -22.32 2.31
CA GLU A 322 2.69 -22.34 3.76
C GLU A 322 4.09 -22.89 4.05
N THR A 323 4.83 -22.22 4.93
CA THR A 323 6.10 -22.73 5.44
C THR A 323 5.96 -23.13 6.91
N PHE A 324 6.13 -24.42 7.17
CA PHE A 324 6.22 -24.95 8.53
C PHE A 324 7.64 -24.74 9.05
N ILE A 325 7.78 -23.85 10.03
CA ILE A 325 9.07 -23.60 10.68
C ILE A 325 9.18 -24.39 11.98
N SER A 326 8.05 -24.64 12.63
CA SER A 326 7.92 -25.47 13.83
C SER A 326 6.51 -26.07 13.86
N PRO A 327 6.28 -27.26 14.47
CA PRO A 327 4.93 -27.81 14.65
C PRO A 327 3.94 -26.84 15.34
N ASP A 328 4.45 -25.86 16.09
CA ASP A 328 3.63 -24.85 16.77
C ASP A 328 3.51 -23.52 15.99
N ILE A 329 4.10 -23.35 14.80
CA ILE A 329 4.14 -22.07 14.07
C ILE A 329 3.94 -22.28 12.57
N ILE A 330 2.90 -21.63 12.03
CA ILE A 330 2.57 -21.67 10.60
C ILE A 330 2.74 -20.27 10.02
N LEU A 331 3.68 -20.10 9.10
CA LEU A 331 3.88 -18.84 8.37
C LEU A 331 3.04 -18.83 7.09
N HIS A 332 2.11 -17.89 7.05
CA HIS A 332 1.27 -17.54 5.92
C HIS A 332 1.93 -16.37 5.17
N ARG A 333 2.75 -16.70 4.17
CA ARG A 333 3.35 -15.68 3.30
C ARG A 333 2.35 -15.36 2.19
N PHE A 334 1.90 -14.10 2.15
CA PHE A 334 1.08 -13.64 1.05
C PHE A 334 1.91 -13.64 -0.23
N ASN A 335 1.45 -14.39 -1.22
CA ASN A 335 1.95 -14.37 -2.58
C ASN A 335 0.77 -14.18 -3.51
N LEU A 336 0.91 -13.38 -4.56
CA LEU A 336 -0.16 -13.05 -5.50
C LEU A 336 -0.81 -14.30 -6.12
N CYS A 337 0.00 -15.35 -6.32
CA CYS A 337 -0.46 -16.63 -6.88
C CYS A 337 -0.92 -17.64 -5.81
N ASN A 338 -0.67 -17.38 -4.52
CA ASN A 338 -1.08 -18.25 -3.41
C ASN A 338 -2.29 -17.68 -2.66
N GLY A 339 -3.14 -16.91 -3.36
CA GLY A 339 -4.43 -16.49 -2.82
C GLY A 339 -5.13 -17.70 -2.20
N PRO A 340 -5.69 -17.57 -0.98
CA PRO A 340 -6.08 -18.73 -0.18
C PRO A 340 -7.01 -19.65 -0.97
N SER A 341 -6.54 -20.87 -1.24
CA SER A 341 -7.16 -21.89 -2.11
C SER A 341 -8.54 -22.39 -1.67
N ARG A 342 -9.13 -21.78 -0.63
CA ARG A 342 -10.50 -22.08 -0.24
C ARG A 342 -11.40 -21.21 -1.09
N ALA A 343 -12.07 -21.83 -2.05
CA ALA A 343 -13.15 -21.24 -2.84
C ALA A 343 -14.13 -20.40 -2.01
N MET A 344 -14.28 -20.65 -0.70
CA MET A 344 -15.07 -19.85 0.23
C MET A 344 -14.49 -18.47 0.57
N LEU A 345 -13.16 -18.31 0.65
CA LEU A 345 -12.53 -16.99 0.74
C LEU A 345 -12.62 -16.27 -0.60
N TRP A 346 -12.43 -16.99 -1.71
CA TRP A 346 -12.66 -16.42 -3.05
C TRP A 346 -14.12 -16.03 -3.26
N CYS A 347 -15.08 -16.81 -2.77
CA CYS A 347 -16.51 -16.46 -2.77
C CYS A 347 -16.83 -15.33 -1.80
N CYS A 348 -16.14 -15.23 -0.65
CA CYS A 348 -16.24 -14.08 0.24
C CYS A 348 -15.68 -12.83 -0.42
N ASP A 349 -14.56 -12.93 -1.13
CA ASP A 349 -13.91 -11.83 -1.84
C ASP A 349 -14.73 -11.44 -3.08
N ILE A 350 -15.34 -12.39 -3.79
CA ILE A 350 -16.34 -12.14 -4.84
C ILE A 350 -17.59 -11.52 -4.24
N TYR A 351 -18.05 -11.99 -3.08
CA TYR A 351 -19.22 -11.43 -2.40
C TYR A 351 -18.93 -10.02 -1.89
N TRP A 352 -17.75 -9.75 -1.36
CA TRP A 352 -17.30 -8.42 -0.97
C TRP A 352 -17.06 -7.53 -2.19
N TRP A 353 -16.59 -8.10 -3.30
CA TRP A 353 -16.44 -7.39 -4.55
C TRP A 353 -17.80 -7.08 -5.18
N TRP A 354 -18.74 -8.01 -5.14
CA TRP A 354 -20.13 -7.82 -5.56
C TRP A 354 -20.83 -6.82 -4.66
N LEU A 355 -20.70 -6.92 -3.34
CA LEU A 355 -21.23 -5.95 -2.37
C LEU A 355 -20.57 -4.58 -2.59
N PHE A 356 -19.28 -4.53 -2.91
CA PHE A 356 -18.60 -3.28 -3.26
C PHE A 356 -19.09 -2.71 -4.59
N ILE A 357 -19.30 -3.54 -5.62
CA ILE A 357 -19.88 -3.17 -6.92
C ILE A 357 -21.33 -2.74 -6.76
N GLU A 358 -22.09 -3.35 -5.86
CA GLU A 358 -23.49 -3.04 -5.62
C GLU A 358 -23.64 -1.82 -4.72
N ILE A 359 -22.73 -1.63 -3.76
CA ILE A 359 -22.54 -0.35 -3.06
C ILE A 359 -22.15 0.69 -4.09
N LEU A 360 -21.20 0.44 -4.99
CA LEU A 360 -20.77 1.36 -6.05
C LEU A 360 -21.89 1.63 -7.06
N HIS A 361 -22.75 0.66 -7.37
CA HIS A 361 -23.89 0.81 -8.27
C HIS A 361 -25.00 1.61 -7.61
N ASN A 362 -25.33 1.33 -6.34
CA ASN A 362 -26.24 2.14 -5.53
C ASN A 362 -25.63 3.53 -5.26
N LEU A 363 -24.30 3.63 -5.14
CA LEU A 363 -23.55 4.88 -5.06
C LEU A 363 -23.74 5.64 -6.36
N VAL A 364 -23.49 5.03 -7.51
CA VAL A 364 -23.66 5.63 -8.86
C VAL A 364 -25.11 6.05 -9.11
N GLN A 365 -26.10 5.26 -8.66
CA GLN A 365 -27.51 5.64 -8.69
C GLN A 365 -27.83 6.81 -7.75
N HIS A 366 -27.15 6.92 -6.60
CA HIS A 366 -27.25 8.05 -5.68
C HIS A 366 -26.29 9.21 -5.98
N MET A 367 -25.34 9.04 -6.90
CA MET A 367 -24.37 10.03 -7.36
C MET A 367 -24.97 11.09 -8.26
N TYR A 368 -26.25 10.96 -8.63
CA TYR A 368 -27.04 12.10 -9.10
C TYR A 368 -27.23 13.20 -8.02
N TYR A 369 -26.81 12.97 -6.75
CA TYR A 369 -26.91 13.92 -5.62
C TYR A 369 -25.55 14.20 -4.92
N MET A 370 -24.45 14.30 -5.69
CA MET A 370 -23.07 13.95 -5.27
C MET A 370 -22.18 14.83 -4.35
N PRO A 371 -22.51 16.02 -3.80
CA PRO A 371 -21.50 16.72 -2.98
C PRO A 371 -21.19 16.02 -1.65
N LEU A 372 -22.17 15.34 -1.05
CA LEU A 372 -22.08 14.86 0.34
C LEU A 372 -21.45 13.47 0.49
N VAL A 373 -21.65 12.59 -0.50
CA VAL A 373 -21.21 11.19 -0.41
C VAL A 373 -19.73 11.03 -0.78
N ALA A 374 -19.23 11.82 -1.74
CA ALA A 374 -17.79 11.90 -2.02
C ALA A 374 -17.01 12.46 -0.82
N MET A 375 -17.62 13.40 -0.09
CA MET A 375 -17.10 13.86 1.20
C MET A 375 -17.12 12.70 2.20
N GLN A 376 -18.24 12.03 2.42
CA GLN A 376 -18.29 10.95 3.41
C GLN A 376 -17.32 9.79 3.13
N LEU A 377 -17.18 9.36 1.87
CA LEU A 377 -16.23 8.30 1.49
C LEU A 377 -14.77 8.74 1.72
N SER A 378 -14.43 9.98 1.33
CA SER A 378 -13.07 10.51 1.57
C SER A 378 -12.76 10.64 3.07
N TRP A 379 -13.75 10.95 3.90
CA TRP A 379 -13.61 10.96 5.36
C TRP A 379 -13.48 9.55 5.95
N GLU A 380 -14.24 8.57 5.44
CA GLU A 380 -14.14 7.17 5.86
C GLU A 380 -12.78 6.58 5.50
N ILE A 381 -12.28 6.81 4.29
CA ILE A 381 -10.96 6.34 3.83
C ILE A 381 -9.82 7.12 4.49
N ALA A 382 -9.98 8.42 4.73
CA ALA A 382 -9.03 9.18 5.55
C ALA A 382 -9.02 8.66 6.99
N LEU A 383 -10.16 8.26 7.56
CA LEU A 383 -10.22 7.61 8.86
C LEU A 383 -9.59 6.22 8.85
N VAL A 384 -9.85 5.39 7.83
CA VAL A 384 -9.19 4.09 7.67
C VAL A 384 -7.69 4.27 7.53
N GLY A 385 -7.25 5.26 6.76
CA GLY A 385 -5.85 5.61 6.58
C GLY A 385 -5.22 6.13 7.86
N PHE A 386 -5.90 7.00 8.61
CA PHE A 386 -5.42 7.64 9.83
C PHE A 386 -5.46 6.69 11.05
N LEU A 387 -6.60 6.05 11.33
CA LEU A 387 -6.72 5.03 12.38
C LEU A 387 -5.97 3.75 12.02
N GLY A 388 -6.04 3.32 10.76
CA GLY A 388 -5.22 2.23 10.24
C GLY A 388 -3.73 2.54 10.35
N MET A 389 -3.32 3.80 10.16
CA MET A 389 -1.96 4.23 10.48
C MET A 389 -1.64 4.01 11.97
N PHE A 390 -2.49 4.39 12.93
CA PHE A 390 -2.20 4.12 14.35
C PHE A 390 -2.10 2.62 14.68
N VAL A 391 -2.82 1.77 13.96
CA VAL A 391 -2.71 0.30 14.04
C VAL A 391 -1.39 -0.19 13.43
N LEU A 392 -1.04 0.32 12.25
CA LEU A 392 0.16 -0.04 11.49
C LEU A 392 1.45 0.52 12.12
N LEU A 393 1.38 1.68 12.79
CA LEU A 393 2.46 2.34 13.53
C LEU A 393 2.77 1.66 14.88
N ARG A 394 2.21 0.47 15.14
CA ARG A 394 2.54 -0.40 16.27
C ARG A 394 2.34 0.23 17.66
N VAL A 395 1.42 1.18 17.84
CA VAL A 395 1.15 1.77 19.17
C VAL A 395 0.53 0.70 20.10
N PRO A 396 1.24 0.20 21.13
CA PRO A 396 0.82 -0.99 21.87
C PRO A 396 -0.51 -0.82 22.62
N LYS A 397 -0.76 0.40 23.12
CA LYS A 397 -2.00 0.75 23.83
C LYS A 397 -3.22 0.69 22.93
N CYS A 398 -3.09 1.17 21.68
CA CYS A 398 -4.18 1.18 20.72
C CYS A 398 -4.52 -0.24 20.27
N ARG A 399 -3.51 -1.07 19.99
CA ARG A 399 -3.68 -2.49 19.67
C ARG A 399 -4.38 -3.25 20.81
N LYS A 400 -3.96 -3.03 22.06
CA LYS A 400 -4.58 -3.67 23.25
C LYS A 400 -6.03 -3.23 23.46
N TRP A 401 -6.37 -1.98 23.14
CA TRP A 401 -7.75 -1.48 23.19
C TRP A 401 -8.61 -2.15 22.10
N MET A 402 -8.12 -2.19 20.86
CA MET A 402 -8.83 -2.79 19.73
C MET A 402 -9.03 -4.30 19.84
N THR A 403 -8.09 -5.04 20.44
CA THR A 403 -8.26 -6.49 20.69
C THR A 403 -8.86 -6.80 22.06
N GLY A 404 -9.08 -5.77 22.88
CA GLY A 404 -9.56 -5.89 24.25
C GLY A 404 -11.05 -6.21 24.36
N PRO A 405 -11.55 -6.38 25.60
CA PRO A 405 -12.97 -6.54 25.88
C PRO A 405 -13.78 -5.32 25.46
N CYS A 406 -14.95 -5.54 24.85
CA CYS A 406 -15.92 -4.48 24.64
C CYS A 406 -16.27 -3.77 25.97
N PHE A 407 -16.22 -2.43 25.97
CA PHE A 407 -16.62 -1.61 27.12
C PHE A 407 -18.09 -1.93 27.47
N GLY A 408 -18.38 -2.23 28.74
CA GLY A 408 -19.73 -2.57 29.19
C GLY A 408 -20.21 -3.99 28.86
N ALA A 409 -19.49 -4.78 28.07
CA ALA A 409 -19.86 -6.16 27.74
C ALA A 409 -19.47 -7.19 28.82
N ARG A 410 -19.57 -6.82 30.10
CA ARG A 410 -19.78 -7.81 31.17
C ARG A 410 -21.26 -8.20 31.13
N THR A 411 -21.70 -8.81 30.03
CA THR A 411 -23.13 -9.05 29.82
C THR A 411 -23.64 -10.23 30.63
N PHE A 412 -24.86 -10.01 31.14
CA PHE A 412 -25.72 -10.82 32.02
C PHE A 412 -26.14 -12.20 31.49
N LEU A 413 -25.63 -12.64 30.34
CA LEU A 413 -26.00 -13.92 29.74
C LEU A 413 -25.06 -15.03 30.23
N LYS A 414 -25.38 -15.61 31.40
CA LYS A 414 -24.88 -16.94 31.79
C LYS A 414 -25.57 -17.98 30.91
N PRO A 415 -24.87 -18.75 30.07
CA PRO A 415 -25.46 -19.95 29.47
C PRO A 415 -25.70 -20.98 30.58
N PRO A 416 -26.82 -21.73 30.56
CA PRO A 416 -27.18 -22.64 31.65
C PRO A 416 -26.25 -23.86 31.84
N HIS A 417 -25.20 -24.05 31.04
CA HIS A 417 -24.45 -25.33 31.01
C HIS A 417 -22.91 -25.23 30.96
N HIS A 418 -22.29 -24.22 31.57
CA HIS A 418 -20.82 -24.22 31.72
C HIS A 418 -20.35 -24.41 33.16
N PRO A 419 -19.33 -25.27 33.39
CA PRO A 419 -18.81 -25.56 34.72
C PRO A 419 -18.18 -24.30 35.34
N PRO A 420 -18.31 -24.12 36.67
CA PRO A 420 -17.75 -22.96 37.35
C PRO A 420 -16.23 -23.05 37.36
N GLY A 421 -15.55 -22.05 36.78
CA GLY A 421 -14.08 -21.91 36.89
C GLY A 421 -13.33 -21.46 35.63
N THR A 422 -13.94 -21.49 34.44
CA THR A 422 -13.26 -21.02 33.22
C THR A 422 -13.55 -19.55 32.94
N ALA A 423 -12.48 -18.77 32.80
CA ALA A 423 -12.41 -17.32 32.54
C ALA A 423 -13.59 -16.75 31.72
N GLY A 424 -14.12 -15.62 32.20
CA GLY A 424 -15.28 -14.94 31.61
C GLY A 424 -15.14 -14.75 30.10
N ARG A 425 -16.17 -15.16 29.35
CA ARG A 425 -16.24 -14.92 27.91
C ARG A 425 -16.38 -13.43 27.68
N VAL A 426 -15.37 -12.87 27.03
CA VAL A 426 -15.31 -11.48 26.63
C VAL A 426 -15.88 -11.36 25.21
N VAL A 427 -16.88 -10.49 25.02
CA VAL A 427 -17.36 -10.14 23.68
C VAL A 427 -16.23 -9.38 22.96
N PRO A 428 -15.81 -9.82 21.76
CA PRO A 428 -14.78 -9.13 20.99
C PRO A 428 -15.18 -7.70 20.65
N MET A 429 -14.24 -6.75 20.73
CA MET A 429 -14.48 -5.34 20.39
C MET A 429 -15.04 -5.14 18.97
N TYR A 430 -14.67 -5.99 18.00
CA TYR A 430 -15.18 -5.90 16.64
C TYR A 430 -16.71 -6.10 16.55
N VAL A 431 -17.29 -6.89 17.45
CA VAL A 431 -18.75 -7.11 17.50
C VAL A 431 -19.45 -5.83 17.92
N PHE A 432 -18.87 -5.09 18.88
CA PHE A 432 -19.36 -3.77 19.26
C PHE A 432 -19.26 -2.77 18.12
N PHE A 433 -18.15 -2.77 17.36
CA PHE A 433 -18.03 -1.91 16.20
C PHE A 433 -19.00 -2.28 15.08
N PHE A 434 -19.26 -3.57 14.82
CA PHE A 434 -20.34 -3.96 13.90
C PHE A 434 -21.72 -3.54 14.42
N PHE A 435 -21.96 -3.60 15.72
CA PHE A 435 -23.19 -3.10 16.33
C PHE A 435 -23.33 -1.58 16.12
N CYS A 436 -22.31 -0.78 16.46
CA CYS A 436 -22.30 0.66 16.22
C CYS A 436 -22.43 1.02 14.74
N ALA A 437 -21.78 0.25 13.86
CA ALA A 437 -21.96 0.36 12.42
C ALA A 437 -23.41 0.09 12.01
N SER A 438 -24.04 -0.94 12.57
CA SER A 438 -25.44 -1.27 12.27
C SER A 438 -26.43 -0.21 12.75
N LEU A 439 -26.10 0.54 13.82
CA LEU A 439 -26.91 1.68 14.28
C LEU A 439 -26.98 2.79 13.23
N SER A 440 -26.07 2.84 12.26
CA SER A 440 -26.19 3.79 11.14
C SER A 440 -27.40 3.53 10.26
N HIS A 441 -27.95 2.31 10.24
CA HIS A 441 -29.21 2.02 9.54
C HIS A 441 -30.42 2.72 10.18
N LEU A 442 -30.28 3.29 11.39
CA LEU A 442 -31.29 4.17 11.97
C LEU A 442 -31.52 5.45 11.15
N HIS A 443 -30.62 5.79 10.21
CA HIS A 443 -30.85 6.88 9.24
C HIS A 443 -32.15 6.68 8.43
N MET A 444 -32.59 5.43 8.25
CA MET A 444 -33.86 5.10 7.58
C MET A 444 -35.09 5.58 8.36
N LEU A 445 -34.96 5.75 9.70
CA LEU A 445 -36.02 6.21 10.58
C LEU A 445 -36.03 7.73 10.75
N VAL A 446 -34.93 8.42 10.42
CA VAL A 446 -34.83 9.88 10.48
C VAL A 446 -35.62 10.46 9.31
N LYS A 447 -36.79 11.07 9.55
CA LYS A 447 -37.56 11.78 8.52
C LYS A 447 -37.38 13.30 8.69
N GLY A 448 -37.27 14.02 7.57
CA GLY A 448 -37.39 15.48 7.54
C GLY A 448 -36.13 16.30 7.80
N ASP A 449 -34.99 15.69 8.13
CA ASP A 449 -33.73 16.43 8.32
C ASP A 449 -32.53 15.71 7.67
N ALA A 450 -31.99 16.34 6.63
CA ALA A 450 -30.84 15.84 5.89
C ALA A 450 -29.56 15.82 6.73
N GLY A 451 -29.40 16.75 7.68
CA GLY A 451 -28.24 16.82 8.57
C GLY A 451 -28.18 15.65 9.54
N HIS A 452 -29.31 15.27 10.13
CA HIS A 452 -29.39 14.11 11.04
C HIS A 452 -29.24 12.78 10.30
N LYS A 453 -29.77 12.66 9.08
CA LYS A 453 -29.51 11.50 8.22
C LYS A 453 -28.02 11.37 7.89
N LEU A 454 -27.37 12.47 7.54
CA LEU A 454 -25.94 12.51 7.23
C LEU A 454 -25.09 12.20 8.45
N ALA A 455 -25.46 12.69 9.64
CA ALA A 455 -24.77 12.36 10.88
C ALA A 455 -24.89 10.87 11.21
N ALA A 456 -26.08 10.28 11.03
CA ALA A 456 -26.31 8.85 11.25
C ALA A 456 -25.54 7.97 10.24
N LEU A 457 -25.47 8.38 8.97
CA LEU A 457 -24.67 7.71 7.94
C LEU A 457 -23.16 7.81 8.24
N SER A 458 -22.67 9.00 8.55
CA SER A 458 -21.26 9.25 8.89
C SER A 458 -20.80 8.45 10.11
N PHE A 459 -21.69 8.26 11.09
CA PHE A 459 -21.41 7.44 12.27
C PHE A 459 -21.14 5.98 11.90
N GLY A 460 -21.93 5.40 10.99
CA GLY A 460 -21.72 4.02 10.52
C GLY A 460 -20.42 3.80 9.78
N GLY A 461 -20.15 4.71 8.86
CA GLY A 461 -18.92 4.77 8.08
C GLY A 461 -17.66 4.73 8.92
N LEU A 462 -17.66 5.39 10.08
CA LEU A 462 -16.55 5.39 11.01
C LEU A 462 -16.31 4.00 11.64
N PHE A 463 -17.38 3.28 12.01
CA PHE A 463 -17.27 2.02 12.75
C PHE A 463 -17.06 0.78 11.89
N ILE A 464 -17.46 0.79 10.61
CA ILE A 464 -17.26 -0.36 9.71
C ILE A 464 -15.77 -0.69 9.54
N PRO A 465 -14.87 0.26 9.21
CA PRO A 465 -13.45 -0.02 9.10
C PRO A 465 -12.82 -0.47 10.41
N LEU A 466 -13.22 0.16 11.53
CA LEU A 466 -12.81 -0.25 12.87
C LEU A 466 -13.21 -1.70 13.14
N ALA A 467 -14.43 -2.12 12.77
CA ALA A 467 -14.89 -3.49 12.91
C ALA A 467 -14.09 -4.47 12.03
N VAL A 468 -13.81 -4.12 10.78
CA VAL A 468 -13.05 -4.97 9.85
C VAL A 468 -11.60 -5.14 10.32
N VAL A 469 -10.94 -4.05 10.72
CA VAL A 469 -9.55 -4.06 11.24
C VAL A 469 -9.49 -4.84 12.56
N THR A 470 -10.41 -4.61 13.49
CA THR A 470 -10.39 -5.35 14.76
C THR A 470 -10.75 -6.82 14.62
N ARG A 471 -11.59 -7.18 13.64
CA ARG A 471 -11.89 -8.57 13.27
C ARG A 471 -10.66 -9.27 12.69
N SER A 472 -9.92 -8.63 11.78
CA SER A 472 -8.70 -9.24 11.18
C SER A 472 -7.57 -9.41 12.21
N LEU A 473 -7.58 -8.62 13.28
CA LEU A 473 -6.67 -8.76 14.41
C LEU A 473 -7.09 -9.84 15.43
N TYR A 474 -8.33 -10.37 15.37
CA TYR A 474 -8.79 -11.43 16.27
C TYR A 474 -8.35 -12.80 15.73
N PRO A 475 -7.53 -13.57 16.46
CA PRO A 475 -7.15 -14.92 16.01
C PRO A 475 -8.41 -15.82 16.00
N LEU A 476 -8.69 -16.43 14.84
CA LEU A 476 -9.71 -17.47 14.69
C LEU A 476 -9.36 -18.67 15.60
N CYS A 477 -9.83 -18.66 16.84
CA CYS A 477 -9.62 -19.74 17.79
C CYS A 477 -10.74 -20.78 17.72
N ARG A 478 -10.33 -21.99 17.36
CA ARG A 478 -10.87 -23.31 17.76
C ARG A 478 -12.29 -23.71 17.33
N HIS A 479 -12.33 -24.61 16.36
CA HIS A 479 -12.94 -25.91 16.59
C HIS A 479 -11.89 -27.00 16.43
N ARG A 480 -11.49 -27.66 17.53
CA ARG A 480 -11.05 -29.06 17.45
C ARG A 480 -12.26 -29.92 17.78
N PRO A 481 -12.61 -30.93 16.97
CA PRO A 481 -13.42 -32.02 17.46
C PRO A 481 -12.62 -32.69 18.58
N VAL A 482 -13.24 -32.82 19.74
CA VAL A 482 -12.71 -33.65 20.82
C VAL A 482 -12.77 -35.10 20.32
N GLN A 483 -11.71 -35.57 19.68
CA GLN A 483 -11.49 -37.01 19.58
C GLN A 483 -11.20 -37.49 21.00
N ARG A 484 -12.24 -38.04 21.64
CA ARG A 484 -12.06 -38.90 22.80
C ARG A 484 -11.31 -40.13 22.31
N ALA A 485 -10.05 -40.25 22.70
CA ALA A 485 -9.36 -41.53 22.66
C ALA A 485 -10.12 -42.51 23.58
N ARG A 486 -10.43 -43.69 23.04
CA ARG A 486 -10.64 -44.90 23.83
C ARG A 486 -9.33 -45.66 23.85
#